data_AF-A0A8S1HAR7-F1
#
_entry.id   AF-A0A8S1HAR7-F1
#
_cell.length_a   1.000
_cell.length_b   1.000
_cell.length_c   1.000
_cell.angle_alpha   90.00
_cell.angle_beta   90.00
_cell.angle_gamma   90.00
#
_symmetry.space_group_name_H-M   'P 1'
#
loop_
_entity.id
_entity.type
_entity.pdbx_description
1 polymer ?
#
loop_
_entity_poly.entity_id
_entity_poly.type
_entity_poly.pdbx_seq_one_letter_code
_entity_poly.pdbx_strand_id
1 'polypeptide(L)'
;MNATVDAAWENATAAPQPFIEEFTVGETIFYLSCGIIGTIFNSLVLYIALRYINTEDKPRQIIVINMTTADLLMCVVYMISRPWFSLLPNYVCHPYYLTIWTCQLCSCLNLVWLNVDKLIYIQFPLHYYSIVSRKRLLLVSVGTWAGLLVITTVLVSFVTANQGCIRISLNPYIYTIIPIFYVVMIVTSFSLSALIYFIAHNLTHMEVRQRSKLFRRLFFLFSSTLWTFFTCLPYRVLYLFSMFCGAMCATSMYRVSTDMFFRILVVGMVINPLITIWTQRIYRLRLLRAFNSWKENSSSEVLMVSSNRRPSERPPDNQLLPPQA
;
A
#
# COMPACT_ATOMS: atom_id res chain seq x y z
N MET A 1 0.15 27.37 -58.43
CA MET A 1 -1.00 26.85 -57.67
C MET A 1 -0.82 25.40 -57.17
N ASN A 2 0.37 24.77 -57.33
CA ASN A 2 0.60 23.38 -56.89
C ASN A 2 1.45 23.25 -55.61
N ALA A 3 2.25 24.25 -55.23
CA ALA A 3 3.13 24.15 -54.05
C ALA A 3 2.39 24.14 -52.70
N THR A 4 1.13 24.58 -52.65
CA THR A 4 0.32 24.61 -51.42
C THR A 4 -0.44 23.32 -51.15
N VAL A 5 -0.60 22.46 -52.18
CA VAL A 5 -1.27 21.16 -52.03
C VAL A 5 -0.28 20.14 -51.51
N ASP A 6 0.96 20.14 -51.99
CA ASP A 6 1.98 19.17 -51.58
C ASP A 6 2.38 19.32 -50.10
N ALA A 7 2.40 20.55 -49.57
CA ALA A 7 2.63 20.81 -48.13
C ALA A 7 1.47 20.33 -47.23
N ALA A 8 0.25 20.20 -47.77
CA ALA A 8 -0.90 19.71 -47.02
C ALA A 8 -0.91 18.17 -46.89
N TRP A 9 -0.32 17.45 -47.84
CA TRP A 9 -0.18 15.99 -47.78
C TRP A 9 1.00 15.55 -46.91
N GLU A 10 2.10 16.30 -46.84
CA GLU A 10 3.22 16.00 -45.93
C GLU A 10 2.83 16.06 -44.45
N ASN A 11 1.96 17.00 -44.07
CA ASN A 11 1.43 17.09 -42.70
C ASN A 11 0.39 15.99 -42.38
N ALA A 12 -0.24 15.37 -43.38
CA ALA A 12 -1.19 14.28 -43.18
C ALA A 12 -0.52 12.91 -43.02
N THR A 13 0.76 12.78 -43.39
CA THR A 13 1.58 11.57 -43.22
C THR A 13 2.42 11.57 -41.94
N ALA A 14 2.36 12.62 -41.13
CA ALA A 14 2.98 12.61 -39.81
C ALA A 14 2.29 11.56 -38.94
N ALA A 15 2.98 10.43 -38.70
CA ALA A 15 2.57 9.46 -37.71
C ALA A 15 2.17 10.21 -36.43
N PRO A 16 1.02 9.88 -35.80
CA PRO A 16 0.57 10.59 -34.62
C PRO A 16 1.68 10.54 -33.57
N GLN A 17 2.25 11.71 -33.27
CA GLN A 17 3.29 11.84 -32.25
C GLN A 17 2.75 11.24 -30.95
N PRO A 18 3.53 10.42 -30.24
CA PRO A 18 3.08 9.83 -28.99
C PRO A 18 2.68 10.97 -28.05
N PHE A 19 1.47 10.90 -27.50
CA PHE A 19 1.03 11.84 -26.47
C PHE A 19 1.93 11.67 -25.25
N ILE A 20 2.84 12.62 -25.02
CA ILE A 20 3.72 12.65 -23.85
C ILE A 20 2.93 13.37 -22.75
N GLU A 21 2.47 12.62 -21.75
CA GLU A 21 1.97 13.21 -20.51
C GLU A 21 3.19 13.79 -19.76
N GLU A 22 3.37 15.11 -19.83
CA GLU A 22 4.44 15.79 -19.12
C GLU A 22 4.11 15.87 -17.63
N PHE A 23 4.62 14.92 -16.86
CA PHE A 23 4.56 15.01 -15.40
C PHE A 23 5.33 16.23 -14.92
N THR A 24 4.72 17.00 -14.03
CA THR A 24 5.45 18.07 -13.36
C THR A 24 6.57 17.48 -12.50
N VAL A 25 7.64 18.25 -12.29
CA VAL A 25 8.73 17.86 -11.37
C VAL A 25 8.19 17.51 -9.98
N GLY A 26 7.19 18.26 -9.51
CA GLY A 26 6.51 18.02 -8.23
C GLY A 26 5.79 16.67 -8.18
N GLU A 27 5.05 16.29 -9.22
CA GLU A 27 4.39 14.99 -9.28
C GLU A 27 5.38 13.83 -9.36
N THR A 28 6.45 14.00 -10.14
CA THR A 28 7.52 13.00 -10.23
C THR A 28 8.14 12.73 -8.86
N ILE A 29 8.52 13.80 -8.14
CA ILE A 29 9.06 13.69 -6.79
C ILE A 29 8.05 13.05 -5.85
N PHE A 30 6.77 13.42 -5.94
CA PHE A 30 5.70 12.87 -5.11
C PHE A 30 5.57 11.35 -5.28
N TYR A 31 5.40 10.86 -6.52
CA TYR A 31 5.24 9.43 -6.78
C TYR A 31 6.47 8.62 -6.39
N LEU A 32 7.68 9.12 -6.69
CA LEU A 32 8.92 8.44 -6.32
C LEU A 32 9.13 8.41 -4.81
N SER A 33 8.90 9.53 -4.12
CA SER A 33 9.03 9.59 -2.66
C SER A 33 8.03 8.65 -1.98
N CYS A 34 6.76 8.67 -2.40
CA CYS A 34 5.74 7.76 -1.88
C CYS A 34 6.05 6.29 -2.22
N GLY A 35 6.56 6.02 -3.43
CA GLY A 35 6.97 4.68 -3.85
C GLY A 35 8.11 4.13 -3.01
N ILE A 36 9.16 4.91 -2.79
CA ILE A 36 10.33 4.53 -1.96
C ILE A 36 9.91 4.34 -0.51
N ILE A 37 9.25 5.33 0.09
CA ILE A 37 8.82 5.27 1.50
C ILE A 37 7.84 4.11 1.73
N GLY A 38 6.88 3.94 0.82
CA GLY A 38 5.91 2.85 0.86
C GLY A 38 6.59 1.48 0.73
N THR A 39 7.57 1.34 -0.18
CA THR A 39 8.34 0.11 -0.33
C THR A 39 9.11 -0.23 0.95
N ILE A 40 9.75 0.75 1.57
CA ILE A 40 10.50 0.58 2.84
C ILE A 40 9.56 0.09 3.95
N PHE A 41 8.44 0.79 4.19
CA PHE A 41 7.55 0.42 5.29
C PHE A 41 6.82 -0.91 5.05
N ASN A 42 6.34 -1.17 3.84
CA ASN A 42 5.72 -2.46 3.52
C ASN A 42 6.73 -3.60 3.63
N SER A 43 7.96 -3.43 3.13
CA SER A 43 9.03 -4.44 3.26
C SER A 43 9.40 -4.69 4.71
N LEU A 44 9.47 -3.64 5.53
CA LEU A 44 9.73 -3.76 6.97
C LEU A 44 8.63 -4.56 7.69
N VAL A 45 7.36 -4.26 7.39
CA VAL A 45 6.22 -5.02 7.94
C VAL A 45 6.31 -6.48 7.52
N LEU A 46 6.53 -6.78 6.23
CA LEU A 46 6.66 -8.15 5.73
C LEU A 46 7.86 -8.87 6.35
N TYR A 47 9.01 -8.21 6.46
CA TYR A 47 10.20 -8.78 7.11
C TYR A 47 9.90 -9.16 8.56
N ILE A 48 9.27 -8.27 9.32
CA ILE A 48 8.90 -8.56 10.71
C ILE A 48 7.91 -9.72 10.78
N ALA A 49 6.91 -9.74 9.89
CA ALA A 49 5.89 -10.76 9.86
C ALA A 49 6.48 -12.15 9.53
N LEU A 50 7.28 -12.25 8.48
CA LEU A 50 7.87 -13.51 8.02
C LEU A 50 8.92 -14.05 9.00
N ARG A 51 9.69 -13.17 9.66
CA ARG A 51 10.78 -13.60 10.55
C ARG A 51 10.35 -13.84 11.99
N TYR A 52 9.41 -13.06 12.53
CA TYR A 52 9.12 -13.03 13.97
C TYR A 52 7.68 -13.42 14.35
N ILE A 53 6.79 -13.64 13.38
CA ILE A 53 5.40 -13.98 13.65
C ILE A 53 5.14 -15.42 13.25
N ASN A 54 4.80 -16.26 14.23
CA ASN A 54 4.23 -17.57 13.96
C ASN A 54 2.76 -17.40 13.53
N THR A 55 2.46 -17.73 12.27
CA THR A 55 1.10 -17.64 11.71
C THR A 55 0.18 -18.76 12.19
N GLU A 56 0.71 -19.79 12.86
CA GLU A 56 -0.10 -20.82 13.52
C GLU A 56 -0.78 -20.27 14.77
N ASP A 57 -0.03 -19.55 15.61
CA ASP A 57 -0.56 -18.93 16.81
C ASP A 57 -1.41 -17.70 16.51
N LYS A 58 -1.10 -16.99 15.42
CA LYS A 58 -1.72 -15.71 15.05
C LYS A 58 -2.20 -15.72 13.60
N PRO A 59 -3.22 -16.54 13.27
CA PRO A 59 -3.66 -16.75 11.89
C PRO A 59 -4.12 -15.43 11.22
N ARG A 60 -4.73 -14.52 11.97
CA ARG A 60 -5.11 -13.15 11.51
C ARG A 60 -3.98 -12.40 10.80
N GLN A 61 -2.73 -12.64 11.15
CA GLN A 61 -1.59 -11.96 10.54
C GLN A 61 -1.42 -12.34 9.06
N ILE A 62 -1.99 -13.45 8.59
CA ILE A 62 -2.04 -13.80 7.16
C ILE A 62 -2.76 -12.73 6.36
N ILE A 63 -3.88 -12.19 6.86
CA ILE A 63 -4.65 -11.15 6.17
C ILE A 63 -3.83 -9.84 6.10
N VAL A 64 -3.11 -9.51 7.18
CA VAL A 64 -2.23 -8.34 7.23
C VAL A 64 -1.06 -8.49 6.25
N ILE A 65 -0.39 -9.64 6.25
CA ILE A 65 0.69 -9.97 5.31
C ILE A 65 0.16 -9.84 3.88
N ASN A 66 -1.01 -10.40 3.59
CA ASN A 66 -1.61 -10.37 2.26
C ASN A 66 -1.88 -8.94 1.76
N MET A 67 -2.47 -8.10 2.62
CA MET A 67 -2.69 -6.68 2.35
C MET A 67 -1.38 -5.95 2.08
N THR A 68 -0.37 -6.14 2.95
CA THR A 68 0.95 -5.50 2.81
C THR A 68 1.70 -5.97 1.57
N THR A 69 1.54 -7.23 1.14
CA THR A 69 2.09 -7.73 -0.12
C THR A 69 1.46 -7.04 -1.33
N ALA A 70 0.14 -6.85 -1.33
CA ALA A 70 -0.55 -6.12 -2.39
C ALA A 70 -0.11 -4.64 -2.45
N ASP A 71 -0.02 -3.98 -1.29
CA ASP A 71 0.44 -2.59 -1.18
C ASP A 71 1.92 -2.45 -1.62
N LEU A 72 2.79 -3.41 -1.26
CA LEU A 72 4.19 -3.45 -1.72
C LEU A 72 4.27 -3.57 -3.24
N LEU A 73 3.51 -4.50 -3.84
CA LEU A 73 3.54 -4.70 -5.28
C LEU A 73 3.07 -3.44 -6.01
N MET A 74 2.08 -2.72 -5.46
CA MET A 74 1.69 -1.42 -5.99
C MET A 74 2.77 -0.34 -5.82
N CYS A 75 3.46 -0.28 -4.68
CA CYS A 75 4.57 0.66 -4.51
C CYS A 75 5.67 0.43 -5.54
N VAL A 76 6.02 -0.83 -5.82
CA VAL A 76 7.10 -1.15 -6.77
C VAL A 76 6.63 -1.00 -8.22
N VAL A 77 5.47 -1.55 -8.56
CA VAL A 77 5.00 -1.58 -9.96
C VAL A 77 4.36 -0.26 -10.36
N TYR A 78 3.45 0.29 -9.57
CA TYR A 78 2.71 1.50 -9.96
C TYR A 78 3.51 2.77 -9.65
N MET A 79 3.88 3.00 -8.38
CA MET A 79 4.43 4.30 -7.95
C MET A 79 5.76 4.63 -8.61
N ILE A 80 6.67 3.65 -8.64
CA ILE A 80 7.99 3.86 -9.22
C ILE A 80 7.85 4.04 -10.72
N SER A 81 7.08 3.20 -11.43
CA SER A 81 7.00 3.33 -12.90
C SER A 81 6.13 4.48 -13.41
N ARG A 82 5.24 5.06 -12.57
CA ARG A 82 4.25 6.06 -13.00
C ARG A 82 4.86 7.26 -13.74
N PRO A 83 5.97 7.88 -13.30
CA PRO A 83 6.58 9.00 -14.03
C PRO A 83 7.16 8.62 -15.39
N TRP A 84 7.52 7.35 -15.58
CA TRP A 84 8.08 6.82 -16.83
C TRP A 84 7.06 6.06 -17.68
N PHE A 85 5.78 6.18 -17.35
CA PHE A 85 4.71 5.41 -17.97
C PHE A 85 4.58 5.67 -19.48
N SER A 86 4.95 6.86 -19.94
CA SER A 86 4.99 7.25 -21.36
C SER A 86 6.02 6.45 -22.19
N LEU A 87 7.05 5.93 -21.54
CA LEU A 87 8.15 5.19 -22.17
C LEU A 87 7.87 3.68 -22.23
N LEU A 88 6.79 3.20 -21.59
CA LEU A 88 6.49 1.77 -21.56
C LEU A 88 5.94 1.30 -22.92
N PRO A 89 6.41 0.15 -23.42
CA PRO A 89 5.93 -0.39 -24.67
C PRO A 89 4.50 -0.93 -24.53
N ASN A 90 3.74 -0.92 -25.63
CA ASN A 90 2.31 -1.25 -25.64
C ASN A 90 1.96 -2.62 -25.05
N TYR A 91 2.83 -3.62 -25.18
CA TYR A 91 2.58 -4.97 -24.64
C TYR A 91 2.61 -5.01 -23.09
N VAL A 92 3.20 -4.01 -22.44
CA VAL A 92 3.25 -3.89 -20.98
C VAL A 92 1.99 -3.24 -20.41
N CYS A 93 1.17 -2.57 -21.22
CA CYS A 93 -0.02 -1.87 -20.72
C CYS A 93 -1.01 -2.83 -20.05
N HIS A 94 -1.40 -3.91 -20.72
CA HIS A 94 -2.34 -4.89 -20.17
C HIS A 94 -1.88 -5.48 -18.83
N PRO A 95 -0.66 -6.07 -18.71
CA PRO A 95 -0.20 -6.59 -17.43
C PRO A 95 -0.01 -5.50 -16.37
N TYR A 96 0.29 -4.25 -16.76
CA TYR A 96 0.36 -3.12 -15.84
C TYR A 96 -0.99 -2.82 -15.18
N TYR A 97 -2.05 -2.62 -15.97
CA TYR A 97 -3.39 -2.36 -15.44
C TYR A 97 -3.97 -3.57 -14.69
N LEU A 98 -3.70 -4.79 -15.18
CA LEU A 98 -4.05 -6.02 -14.46
C LEU A 98 -3.46 -6.03 -13.05
N THR A 99 -2.17 -5.73 -12.93
CA THR A 99 -1.47 -5.70 -11.64
C THR A 99 -2.06 -4.63 -10.74
N ILE A 100 -2.26 -3.42 -11.26
CA ILE A 100 -2.77 -2.28 -10.48
C ILE A 100 -4.16 -2.55 -9.92
N TRP A 101 -5.08 -2.97 -10.79
CA TRP A 101 -6.46 -3.21 -10.36
C TRP A 101 -6.53 -4.39 -9.40
N THR A 102 -5.77 -5.45 -9.65
CA THR A 102 -5.77 -6.64 -8.78
C THR A 102 -5.24 -6.30 -7.40
N CYS A 103 -4.08 -5.64 -7.30
CA CYS A 103 -3.47 -5.32 -6.01
C CYS A 103 -4.33 -4.33 -5.21
N GLN A 104 -4.88 -3.32 -5.88
CA GLN A 104 -5.70 -2.33 -5.19
C GLN A 104 -7.04 -2.94 -4.72
N LEU A 105 -7.69 -3.79 -5.52
CA LEU A 105 -8.86 -4.56 -5.08
C LEU A 105 -8.52 -5.50 -3.93
N CYS A 106 -7.37 -6.18 -3.99
CA CYS A 106 -6.89 -7.10 -2.97
C CYS A 106 -6.66 -6.39 -1.64
N SER A 107 -6.03 -5.20 -1.67
CA SER A 107 -5.84 -4.37 -0.48
C SER A 107 -7.18 -3.98 0.16
N CYS A 108 -8.14 -3.48 -0.63
CA CYS A 108 -9.47 -3.14 -0.15
C CYS A 108 -10.25 -4.34 0.42
N LEU A 109 -10.18 -5.50 -0.25
CA LEU A 109 -10.89 -6.70 0.19
C LEU A 109 -10.29 -7.29 1.48
N ASN A 110 -8.96 -7.21 1.65
CA ASN A 110 -8.32 -7.61 2.91
C ASN A 110 -8.76 -6.73 4.09
N LEU A 111 -9.09 -5.44 3.87
CA LEU A 111 -9.70 -4.62 4.92
C LEU A 111 -11.09 -5.14 5.32
N VAL A 112 -11.90 -5.58 4.36
CA VAL A 112 -13.19 -6.23 4.67
C VAL A 112 -12.94 -7.51 5.49
N TRP A 113 -11.98 -8.35 5.08
CA TRP A 113 -11.63 -9.56 5.82
C TRP A 113 -11.15 -9.28 7.23
N LEU A 114 -10.35 -8.22 7.45
CA LEU A 114 -9.93 -7.80 8.79
C LEU A 114 -11.12 -7.40 9.67
N ASN A 115 -12.12 -6.73 9.08
CA ASN A 115 -13.36 -6.38 9.77
C ASN A 115 -14.18 -7.61 10.14
N VAL A 116 -14.40 -8.52 9.19
CA VAL A 116 -15.10 -9.78 9.42
C VAL A 116 -14.42 -10.59 10.53
N ASP A 117 -13.10 -10.74 10.47
CA ASP A 117 -12.30 -11.46 11.48
C ASP A 117 -12.31 -10.77 12.86
N LYS A 118 -12.43 -9.43 12.93
CA LYS A 118 -12.69 -8.73 14.20
C LYS A 118 -14.11 -8.94 14.72
N LEU A 119 -15.10 -8.91 13.83
CA LEU A 119 -16.49 -9.14 14.20
C LEU A 119 -16.67 -10.55 14.79
N ILE A 120 -16.14 -11.58 14.12
CA ILE A 120 -16.17 -12.98 14.60
C ILE A 120 -15.49 -13.09 15.97
N TYR A 121 -14.34 -12.46 16.16
CA TYR A 121 -13.62 -12.47 17.44
C TYR A 121 -14.44 -11.87 18.59
N ILE A 122 -15.21 -10.81 18.34
CA ILE A 122 -16.02 -10.13 19.36
C ILE A 122 -17.31 -10.91 19.64
N GLN A 123 -17.99 -11.37 18.59
CA GLN A 123 -19.27 -12.08 18.73
C GLN A 123 -19.11 -13.50 19.28
N PHE A 124 -18.04 -14.22 18.87
CA PHE A 124 -17.86 -15.63 19.19
C PHE A 124 -16.45 -15.92 19.76
N PRO A 125 -16.09 -15.37 20.93
CA PRO A 125 -14.73 -15.50 21.47
C PRO A 125 -14.31 -16.96 21.75
N LEU A 126 -15.24 -17.82 22.21
CA LEU A 126 -14.95 -19.24 22.52
C LEU A 126 -14.74 -20.09 21.27
N HIS A 127 -15.51 -19.83 20.21
CA HIS A 127 -15.45 -20.59 18.96
C HIS A 127 -14.48 -19.99 17.94
N TYR A 128 -13.85 -18.85 18.24
CA TYR A 128 -12.96 -18.12 17.34
C TYR A 128 -11.87 -19.03 16.76
N TYR A 129 -11.18 -19.82 17.57
CA TYR A 129 -10.09 -20.70 17.11
C TYR A 129 -10.57 -21.90 16.28
N SER A 130 -11.85 -22.29 16.42
CA SER A 130 -12.48 -23.30 15.57
C SER A 130 -12.89 -22.72 14.20
N ILE A 131 -13.32 -21.45 14.18
CA ILE A 131 -13.76 -20.76 12.96
C ILE A 131 -12.54 -20.28 12.15
N VAL A 132 -11.65 -19.53 12.79
CA VAL A 132 -10.49 -18.86 12.18
C VAL A 132 -9.24 -19.69 12.40
N SER A 133 -8.94 -20.55 11.43
CA SER A 133 -7.72 -21.36 11.41
C SER A 133 -6.75 -20.91 10.31
N ARG A 134 -5.47 -21.22 10.48
CA ARG A 134 -4.40 -20.92 9.50
C ARG A 134 -4.75 -21.44 8.10
N LYS A 135 -5.17 -22.70 7.99
CA LYS A 135 -5.52 -23.34 6.71
C LYS A 135 -6.67 -22.60 6.01
N ARG A 136 -7.71 -22.23 6.75
CA ARG A 136 -8.87 -21.51 6.20
C ARG A 136 -8.47 -20.11 5.73
N LEU A 137 -7.68 -19.36 6.51
CA LEU A 137 -7.23 -18.04 6.08
C LEU A 137 -6.26 -18.07 4.90
N LEU A 138 -5.41 -19.10 4.78
CA LEU A 138 -4.60 -19.30 3.58
C LEU A 138 -5.48 -19.57 2.36
N LEU A 139 -6.52 -20.41 2.51
CA LEU A 139 -7.47 -20.67 1.42
C LEU A 139 -8.25 -19.42 1.02
N VAL A 140 -8.69 -18.61 2.00
CA VAL A 140 -9.33 -17.31 1.74
C VAL A 140 -8.38 -16.36 1.01
N SER A 141 -7.10 -16.32 1.40
CA SER A 141 -6.07 -15.50 0.74
C SER A 141 -5.84 -15.92 -0.71
N VAL A 142 -5.63 -17.21 -0.96
CA VAL A 142 -5.45 -17.77 -2.31
C VAL A 142 -6.70 -17.54 -3.16
N GLY A 143 -7.88 -17.81 -2.60
CA GLY A 143 -9.16 -17.56 -3.27
C GLY A 143 -9.39 -16.08 -3.58
N THR A 144 -8.94 -15.17 -2.71
CA THR A 144 -8.98 -13.72 -2.94
C THR A 144 -8.13 -13.34 -4.14
N TRP A 145 -6.88 -13.79 -4.21
CA TRP A 145 -6.02 -13.52 -5.37
C TRP A 145 -6.54 -14.13 -6.65
N ALA A 146 -6.93 -15.41 -6.63
CA ALA A 146 -7.44 -16.10 -7.81
C ALA A 146 -8.72 -15.45 -8.34
N GLY A 147 -9.70 -15.19 -7.47
CA GLY A 147 -10.95 -14.55 -7.85
C GLY A 147 -10.74 -13.15 -8.41
N LEU A 148 -9.91 -12.33 -7.77
CA LEU A 148 -9.61 -10.99 -8.25
C LEU A 148 -8.85 -11.01 -9.58
N LEU A 149 -7.86 -11.88 -9.74
CA LEU A 149 -7.12 -12.05 -11.00
C LEU A 149 -8.03 -12.46 -12.15
N VAL A 150 -8.96 -13.38 -11.94
CA VAL A 150 -9.92 -13.80 -12.97
C VAL A 150 -10.79 -12.60 -13.37
N ILE A 151 -11.37 -11.90 -12.38
CA ILE A 151 -12.23 -10.73 -12.64
C ILE A 151 -11.45 -9.65 -13.40
N THR A 152 -10.26 -9.28 -12.95
CA THR A 152 -9.45 -8.23 -13.58
C THR A 152 -8.93 -8.64 -14.96
N THR A 153 -8.60 -9.92 -15.18
CA THR A 153 -8.20 -10.43 -16.50
C THR A 153 -9.31 -10.31 -17.52
N VAL A 154 -10.54 -10.70 -17.14
CA VAL A 154 -11.72 -10.54 -18.00
C VAL A 154 -11.90 -9.06 -18.36
N LEU A 155 -11.78 -8.15 -17.39
CA LEU A 155 -11.99 -6.72 -17.61
C LEU A 155 -10.89 -6.08 -18.48
N VAL A 156 -9.62 -6.47 -18.27
CA VAL A 156 -8.48 -6.01 -19.07
C VAL A 156 -8.52 -6.58 -20.49
N SER A 157 -9.27 -7.66 -20.76
CA SER A 157 -9.45 -8.16 -22.13
C SER A 157 -10.30 -7.23 -23.00
N PHE A 158 -11.08 -6.33 -22.40
CA PHE A 158 -11.88 -5.31 -23.10
C PHE A 158 -11.19 -3.93 -23.18
N VAL A 159 -9.96 -3.83 -22.69
CA VAL A 159 -9.13 -2.63 -22.78
C VAL A 159 -8.55 -2.53 -24.18
N THR A 160 -8.69 -1.37 -24.83
CA THR A 160 -7.98 -1.08 -26.08
C THR A 160 -6.97 0.03 -25.85
N ALA A 161 -5.68 -0.25 -26.08
CA ALA A 161 -4.61 0.73 -25.94
C ALA A 161 -4.41 1.46 -27.28
N ASN A 162 -4.73 2.76 -27.32
CA ASN A 162 -4.50 3.59 -28.50
C ASN A 162 -3.34 4.55 -28.21
N GLN A 163 -2.25 4.45 -28.98
CA GLN A 163 -1.08 5.34 -28.90
C GLN A 163 -0.40 5.39 -27.52
N GLY A 164 0.18 4.26 -27.09
CA GLY A 164 0.88 4.14 -25.80
C GLY A 164 -0.03 3.69 -24.66
N CYS A 165 0.54 3.44 -23.49
CA CYS A 165 -0.21 3.00 -22.31
C CYS A 165 -1.05 4.11 -21.65
N ILE A 166 -0.87 5.38 -22.03
CA ILE A 166 -1.47 6.56 -21.39
C ILE A 166 -2.96 6.71 -21.71
N ARG A 167 -3.35 6.52 -22.97
CA ARG A 167 -4.74 6.63 -23.41
C ARG A 167 -5.33 5.26 -23.69
N ILE A 168 -5.86 4.67 -22.63
CA ILE A 168 -6.74 3.51 -22.81
C ILE A 168 -8.13 3.99 -23.19
N SER A 169 -8.65 3.47 -24.31
CA SER A 169 -10.07 3.48 -24.57
C SER A 169 -10.71 2.31 -23.82
N LEU A 170 -11.41 2.66 -22.75
CA LEU A 170 -12.19 1.75 -21.91
C LEU A 170 -13.63 1.77 -22.41
N ASN A 171 -14.24 0.61 -22.63
CA ASN A 171 -15.69 0.56 -22.76
C ASN A 171 -16.30 1.02 -21.43
N PRO A 172 -17.04 2.15 -21.41
CA PRO A 172 -17.44 2.77 -20.16
C PRO A 172 -18.35 1.86 -19.32
N TYR A 173 -19.18 1.04 -19.96
CA TYR A 173 -20.12 0.15 -19.27
C TYR A 173 -19.39 -1.00 -18.54
N ILE A 174 -18.35 -1.56 -19.14
CA ILE A 174 -17.58 -2.66 -18.55
C ILE A 174 -16.68 -2.14 -17.42
N TYR A 175 -16.03 -1.00 -17.63
CA TYR A 175 -15.15 -0.42 -16.63
C TYR A 175 -15.92 0.06 -15.38
N THR A 176 -17.17 0.49 -15.53
CA THR A 176 -18.04 0.96 -14.42
C THR A 176 -18.23 -0.08 -13.32
N ILE A 177 -18.12 -1.37 -13.64
CA ILE A 177 -18.21 -2.47 -12.66
C ILE A 177 -17.10 -2.36 -11.60
N ILE A 178 -15.89 -1.93 -11.98
CA ILE A 178 -14.74 -1.85 -11.06
C ILE A 178 -14.97 -0.80 -9.96
N PRO A 179 -15.25 0.48 -10.27
CA PRO A 179 -15.55 1.46 -9.24
C PRO A 179 -16.75 1.09 -8.35
N ILE A 180 -17.80 0.45 -8.91
CA ILE A 180 -18.93 -0.06 -8.11
C ILE A 180 -18.42 -1.09 -7.09
N PHE A 181 -17.61 -2.04 -7.52
CA PHE A 181 -17.06 -3.07 -6.63
C PHE A 181 -16.19 -2.44 -5.52
N TYR A 182 -15.38 -1.42 -5.85
CA TYR A 182 -14.66 -0.63 -4.84
C TYR A 182 -15.59 0.03 -3.83
N VAL A 183 -16.64 0.72 -4.29
CA VAL A 183 -17.62 1.39 -3.42
C VAL A 183 -18.26 0.38 -2.48
N VAL A 184 -18.72 -0.77 -2.99
CA VAL A 184 -19.33 -1.83 -2.19
C VAL A 184 -18.36 -2.34 -1.11
N MET A 185 -17.11 -2.63 -1.46
CA MET A 185 -16.12 -3.09 -0.49
C MET A 185 -15.82 -2.04 0.60
N ILE A 186 -15.64 -0.77 0.21
CA ILE A 186 -15.32 0.33 1.14
C ILE A 186 -16.50 0.58 2.09
N VAL A 187 -17.73 0.66 1.56
CA VAL A 187 -18.94 0.85 2.36
C VAL A 187 -19.15 -0.33 3.30
N THR A 188 -19.01 -1.57 2.80
CA THR A 188 -19.13 -2.78 3.65
C THR A 188 -18.10 -2.77 4.78
N SER A 189 -16.84 -2.45 4.47
CA SER A 189 -15.77 -2.35 5.46
C SER A 189 -16.08 -1.29 6.53
N PHE A 190 -16.56 -0.12 6.12
CA PHE A 190 -16.95 0.96 7.03
C PHE A 190 -18.17 0.59 7.90
N SER A 191 -19.21 0.00 7.29
CA SER A 191 -20.40 -0.48 8.00
C SER A 191 -20.07 -1.55 9.04
N LEU A 192 -19.17 -2.50 8.71
CA LEU A 192 -18.69 -3.49 9.67
C LEU A 192 -17.88 -2.84 10.80
N SER A 193 -17.00 -1.89 10.50
CA SER A 193 -16.29 -1.09 11.52
C SER A 193 -17.27 -0.37 12.46
N ALA A 194 -18.30 0.28 11.92
CA ALA A 194 -19.31 0.95 12.73
C ALA A 194 -20.09 -0.04 13.60
N LEU A 195 -20.51 -1.18 13.05
CA LEU A 195 -21.19 -2.24 13.79
C LEU A 195 -20.32 -2.76 14.94
N ILE A 196 -19.04 -3.03 14.69
CA ILE A 196 -18.06 -3.43 15.69
C ILE A 196 -17.96 -2.39 16.80
N TYR A 197 -17.92 -1.11 16.44
CA TYR A 197 -17.87 -0.01 17.40
C TYR A 197 -19.12 0.01 18.29
N PHE A 198 -20.33 -0.11 17.71
CA PHE A 198 -21.57 -0.16 18.46
C PHE A 198 -21.64 -1.36 19.41
N ILE A 199 -21.27 -2.56 18.93
CA ILE A 199 -21.22 -3.76 19.77
C ILE A 199 -20.22 -3.57 20.91
N ALA A 200 -19.01 -3.10 20.62
CA ALA A 200 -17.97 -2.86 21.62
C ALA A 200 -18.36 -1.78 22.64
N HIS A 201 -19.15 -0.79 22.23
CA HIS A 201 -19.66 0.26 23.10
C HIS A 201 -20.78 -0.24 24.03
N ASN A 202 -21.69 -1.07 23.50
CA ASN A 202 -22.87 -1.56 24.19
C ASN A 202 -22.62 -2.79 25.07
N LEU A 203 -21.42 -3.39 25.01
CA LEU A 203 -20.96 -4.39 25.97
C LEU A 203 -20.71 -3.72 27.34
N THR A 204 -21.79 -3.43 28.06
CA THR A 204 -21.82 -2.79 29.39
C THR A 204 -21.18 -3.64 30.49
N HIS A 205 -21.07 -4.95 30.28
CA HIS A 205 -20.50 -5.89 31.25
C HIS A 205 -18.96 -5.93 31.26
N MET A 206 -18.27 -5.23 30.37
CA MET A 206 -16.81 -5.23 30.35
C MET A 206 -16.24 -4.19 31.31
N GLU A 207 -15.34 -4.63 32.18
CA GLU A 207 -14.52 -3.74 33.01
C GLU A 207 -13.84 -2.67 32.11
N VAL A 208 -13.81 -1.42 32.57
CA VAL A 208 -13.28 -0.26 31.81
C VAL A 208 -11.88 -0.54 31.24
N ARG A 209 -11.04 -1.25 32.01
CA ARG A 209 -9.69 -1.65 31.61
C ARG A 209 -9.68 -2.64 30.44
N GLN A 210 -10.60 -3.60 30.42
CA GLN A 210 -10.72 -4.58 29.33
C GLN A 210 -11.27 -3.92 28.06
N ARG A 211 -12.27 -3.06 28.20
CA ARG A 211 -12.82 -2.25 27.11
C ARG A 211 -11.73 -1.38 26.47
N SER A 212 -10.93 -0.67 27.25
CA SER A 212 -9.81 0.14 26.73
C SER A 212 -8.77 -0.70 25.97
N LYS A 213 -8.43 -1.91 26.47
CA LYS A 213 -7.54 -2.85 25.77
C LYS A 213 -8.12 -3.30 24.44
N LEU A 214 -9.43 -3.55 24.36
CA LEU A 214 -10.13 -3.92 23.15
C LEU A 214 -10.13 -2.76 22.13
N PHE A 215 -10.51 -1.55 22.53
CA PHE A 215 -10.47 -0.37 21.67
C PHE A 215 -9.07 -0.09 21.13
N ARG A 216 -8.03 -0.22 21.96
CA ARG A 216 -6.63 -0.08 21.51
C ARG A 216 -6.25 -1.11 20.44
N ARG A 217 -6.81 -2.33 20.50
CA ARG A 217 -6.60 -3.37 19.48
C ARG A 217 -7.43 -3.15 18.21
N LEU A 218 -8.56 -2.43 18.30
CA LEU A 218 -9.42 -2.06 17.18
C LEU A 218 -8.97 -0.78 16.47
N PHE A 219 -8.18 0.06 17.13
CA PHE A 219 -7.72 1.33 16.58
C PHE A 219 -7.05 1.18 15.21
N PHE A 220 -6.21 0.15 15.02
CA PHE A 220 -5.65 -0.22 13.70
C PHE A 220 -6.73 -0.28 12.60
N LEU A 221 -7.76 -1.06 12.89
CA LEU A 221 -8.82 -1.38 11.96
C LEU A 221 -9.68 -0.14 11.68
N PHE A 222 -10.10 0.57 12.72
CA PHE A 222 -10.87 1.80 12.55
C PHE A 222 -10.10 2.86 11.77
N SER A 223 -8.85 3.13 12.13
CA SER A 223 -8.03 4.12 11.43
C SER A 223 -7.84 3.80 9.95
N SER A 224 -7.54 2.54 9.61
CA SER A 224 -7.34 2.15 8.21
C SER A 224 -8.66 2.15 7.41
N THR A 225 -9.77 1.72 8.00
CA THR A 225 -11.09 1.82 7.34
C THR A 225 -11.54 3.26 7.14
N LEU A 226 -11.34 4.12 8.15
CA LEU A 226 -11.73 5.53 8.09
C LEU A 226 -10.87 6.28 7.07
N TRP A 227 -9.56 6.02 7.05
CA TRP A 227 -8.67 6.54 6.03
C TRP A 227 -9.15 6.15 4.63
N THR A 228 -9.38 4.86 4.38
CA THR A 228 -9.84 4.36 3.07
C THR A 228 -11.19 4.97 2.69
N PHE A 229 -12.12 5.10 3.64
CA PHE A 229 -13.41 5.73 3.42
C PHE A 229 -13.27 7.20 2.99
N PHE A 230 -12.49 8.01 3.71
CA PHE A 230 -12.38 9.44 3.39
C PHE A 230 -11.46 9.76 2.21
N THR A 231 -10.56 8.85 1.84
CA THR A 231 -9.58 9.10 0.75
C THR A 231 -9.93 8.38 -0.54
N CYS A 232 -10.38 7.13 -0.47
CA CYS A 232 -10.65 6.31 -1.65
C CYS A 232 -12.10 6.42 -2.12
N LEU A 233 -13.08 6.54 -1.21
CA LEU A 233 -14.48 6.63 -1.60
C LEU A 233 -14.79 7.88 -2.44
N PRO A 234 -14.33 9.10 -2.07
CA PRO A 234 -14.66 10.29 -2.85
C PRO A 234 -14.14 10.21 -4.28
N TYR A 235 -12.91 9.72 -4.49
CA TYR A 235 -12.37 9.47 -5.83
C TYR A 235 -13.27 8.55 -6.65
N ARG A 236 -13.69 7.41 -6.07
CA ARG A 236 -14.50 6.41 -6.78
C ARG A 236 -15.92 6.91 -7.07
N VAL A 237 -16.53 7.64 -6.14
CA VAL A 237 -17.86 8.24 -6.31
C VAL A 237 -17.81 9.36 -7.35
N LEU A 238 -16.82 10.25 -7.28
CA LEU A 238 -16.62 11.27 -8.32
C LEU A 238 -16.46 10.59 -9.68
N TYR A 239 -15.57 9.61 -9.80
CA TYR A 239 -15.36 8.89 -11.06
C TYR A 239 -16.67 8.30 -11.63
N LEU A 240 -17.49 7.63 -10.79
CA LEU A 240 -18.81 7.16 -11.20
C LEU A 240 -19.73 8.30 -11.63
N PHE A 241 -19.74 9.39 -10.88
CA PHE A 241 -20.55 10.57 -11.20
C PHE A 241 -20.18 11.19 -12.57
N SER A 242 -18.88 11.28 -12.91
CA SER A 242 -18.46 11.73 -14.25
C SER A 242 -18.91 10.79 -15.37
N MET A 243 -19.01 9.49 -15.10
CA MET A 243 -19.47 8.53 -16.11
C MET A 243 -20.97 8.66 -16.36
N PHE A 244 -21.78 8.89 -15.33
CA PHE A 244 -23.23 9.06 -15.46
C PHE A 244 -23.64 10.45 -15.96
N CYS A 245 -22.96 11.51 -15.52
CA CYS A 245 -23.30 12.88 -15.91
C CYS A 245 -22.65 13.30 -17.25
N GLY A 246 -21.59 12.61 -17.69
CA GLY A 246 -20.89 12.90 -18.93
C GLY A 246 -20.32 14.33 -18.98
N ALA A 247 -20.38 14.96 -20.15
CA ALA A 247 -19.78 16.27 -20.39
C ALA A 247 -20.44 17.42 -19.58
N MET A 248 -21.68 17.25 -19.11
CA MET A 248 -22.42 18.29 -18.38
C MET A 248 -21.81 18.61 -17.01
N CYS A 249 -21.08 17.67 -16.40
CA CYS A 249 -20.46 17.86 -15.10
C CYS A 249 -18.95 18.18 -15.16
N ALA A 250 -18.38 18.36 -16.36
CA ALA A 250 -16.95 18.59 -16.58
C ALA A 250 -16.50 20.04 -16.22
N THR A 251 -16.81 20.48 -15.00
CA THR A 251 -16.35 21.77 -14.48
C THR A 251 -14.88 21.71 -14.06
N SER A 252 -14.19 22.86 -14.05
CA SER A 252 -12.80 22.95 -13.59
C SER A 252 -12.65 22.44 -12.15
N MET A 253 -13.58 22.81 -11.26
CA MET A 253 -13.60 22.35 -9.86
C MET A 253 -13.67 20.82 -9.77
N TYR A 254 -14.53 20.18 -10.58
CA TYR A 254 -14.66 18.73 -10.59
C TYR A 254 -13.36 18.02 -11.01
N ARG A 255 -12.65 18.54 -12.03
CA ARG A 255 -11.37 17.98 -12.48
C ARG A 255 -10.30 18.10 -11.39
N VAL A 256 -10.20 19.28 -10.76
CA VAL A 256 -9.26 19.53 -9.65
C VAL A 256 -9.55 18.60 -8.47
N SER A 257 -10.81 18.45 -8.06
CA SER A 257 -11.19 17.55 -6.97
C SER A 257 -10.86 16.08 -7.30
N THR A 258 -11.15 15.63 -8.51
CA THR A 258 -10.87 14.24 -8.92
C THR A 258 -9.38 13.94 -8.94
N ASP A 259 -8.56 14.86 -9.45
CA ASP A 259 -7.10 14.73 -9.44
C ASP A 259 -6.52 14.76 -8.02
N MET A 260 -7.00 15.66 -7.16
CA MET A 260 -6.61 15.71 -5.75
C MET A 260 -6.88 14.37 -5.05
N PHE A 261 -8.10 13.83 -5.15
CA PHE A 261 -8.45 12.57 -4.50
C PHE A 261 -7.72 11.37 -5.12
N PHE A 262 -7.41 11.41 -6.42
CA PHE A 262 -6.56 10.40 -7.04
C PHE A 262 -5.17 10.37 -6.42
N ARG A 263 -4.54 11.53 -6.22
CA ARG A 263 -3.22 11.64 -5.58
C ARG A 263 -3.26 11.19 -4.11
N ILE A 264 -4.32 11.53 -3.37
CA ILE A 264 -4.49 11.11 -1.97
C ILE A 264 -4.73 9.60 -1.85
N LEU A 265 -5.49 9.00 -2.77
CA LEU A 265 -5.75 7.55 -2.79
C LEU A 265 -4.43 6.77 -2.78
N VAL A 266 -3.46 7.27 -3.54
CA VAL A 266 -2.15 6.68 -3.71
C VAL A 266 -1.33 6.73 -2.41
N VAL A 267 -1.51 7.77 -1.57
CA VAL A 267 -0.90 7.86 -0.24
C VAL A 267 -1.36 6.74 0.71
N GLY A 268 -2.56 6.17 0.48
CA GLY A 268 -3.09 5.08 1.30
C GLY A 268 -2.15 3.86 1.41
N MET A 269 -1.39 3.57 0.37
CA MET A 269 -0.43 2.45 0.34
C MET A 269 0.77 2.65 1.26
N VAL A 270 1.09 3.91 1.61
CA VAL A 270 2.12 4.28 2.58
C VAL A 270 1.55 4.32 3.98
N ILE A 271 0.30 4.77 4.12
CA ILE A 271 -0.37 4.92 5.41
C ILE A 271 -0.73 3.56 6.02
N ASN A 272 -1.18 2.59 5.22
CA ASN A 272 -1.52 1.24 5.71
C ASN A 272 -0.40 0.54 6.52
N PRO A 273 0.85 0.41 6.03
CA PRO A 273 1.93 -0.18 6.82
C PRO A 273 2.34 0.71 8.00
N LEU A 274 2.23 2.04 7.90
CA LEU A 274 2.47 2.95 9.03
C LEU A 274 1.47 2.74 10.17
N ILE A 275 0.18 2.67 9.86
CA ILE A 275 -0.87 2.34 10.84
C ILE A 275 -0.56 0.95 11.42
N THR A 276 -0.18 -0.03 10.60
CA THR A 276 0.20 -1.37 11.07
C THR A 276 1.32 -1.32 12.11
N ILE A 277 2.42 -0.63 11.81
CA ILE A 277 3.58 -0.48 12.71
C ILE A 277 3.17 0.24 14.01
N TRP A 278 2.44 1.35 13.91
CA TRP A 278 2.09 2.18 15.06
C TRP A 278 1.16 1.44 16.02
N THR A 279 0.14 0.82 15.48
CA THR A 279 -1.02 0.33 16.25
C THR A 279 -0.81 -1.10 16.73
N GLN A 280 -0.15 -1.95 15.94
CA GLN A 280 0.06 -3.34 16.31
C GLN A 280 1.33 -3.50 17.15
N ARG A 281 1.13 -3.89 18.42
CA ARG A 281 2.21 -4.02 19.43
C ARG A 281 3.37 -4.89 18.96
N ILE A 282 3.12 -5.95 18.21
CA ILE A 282 4.15 -6.90 17.75
C ILE A 282 5.16 -6.19 16.85
N TYR A 283 4.66 -5.44 15.85
CA TYR A 283 5.48 -4.68 14.91
C TYR A 283 6.21 -3.55 15.61
N ARG A 284 5.51 -2.76 16.44
CA ARG A 284 6.12 -1.66 17.20
C ARG A 284 7.27 -2.11 18.09
N LEU A 285 7.08 -3.19 18.87
CA LEU A 285 8.11 -3.67 19.79
C LEU A 285 9.32 -4.25 19.05
N ARG A 286 9.11 -4.95 17.93
CA ARG A 286 10.21 -5.51 17.14
C ARG A 286 11.01 -4.41 16.47
N LEU A 287 10.33 -3.38 15.94
CA LEU A 287 10.99 -2.21 15.38
C LEU A 287 11.82 -1.45 16.42
N LEU A 288 11.26 -1.19 17.60
CA LEU A 288 11.99 -0.53 18.70
C LEU A 288 13.21 -1.33 19.15
N ARG A 289 13.11 -2.67 19.24
CA ARG A 289 14.26 -3.51 19.57
C ARG A 289 15.34 -3.48 18.50
N ALA A 290 14.95 -3.54 17.22
CA ALA A 290 15.89 -3.44 16.12
C ALA A 290 16.61 -2.08 16.12
N PHE A 291 15.87 -1.00 16.37
CA PHE A 291 16.43 0.35 16.46
C PHE A 291 17.38 0.51 17.66
N ASN A 292 17.02 -0.02 18.83
CA ASN A 292 17.89 0.03 20.01
C ASN A 292 19.17 -0.78 19.81
N SER A 293 19.07 -2.00 19.26
CA SER A 293 20.24 -2.83 18.96
C SER A 293 21.15 -2.17 17.92
N TRP A 294 20.58 -1.50 16.91
CA TRP A 294 21.37 -0.75 15.94
C TRP A 294 22.09 0.43 16.60
N LYS A 295 21.41 1.19 17.46
CA LYS A 295 22.02 2.29 18.22
C LYS A 295 23.15 1.83 19.13
N GLU A 296 22.99 0.69 19.81
CA GLU A 296 24.03 0.07 20.63
C GLU A 296 25.25 -0.32 19.79
N ASN A 297 25.05 -0.99 18.66
CA ASN A 297 26.14 -1.39 17.75
C ASN A 297 26.90 -0.18 17.18
N SER A 298 26.19 0.87 16.74
CA SER A 298 26.84 2.11 16.27
C SER A 298 27.64 2.82 17.38
N SER A 299 27.18 2.74 18.64
CA SER A 299 27.90 3.34 19.77
C SER A 299 29.16 2.53 20.12
N SER A 300 29.11 1.20 20.03
CA SER A 300 30.27 0.31 20.21
C SER A 300 31.31 0.47 19.10
N GLU A 301 30.89 0.63 17.84
CA GLU A 301 31.81 0.89 16.71
C GLU A 301 32.55 2.22 16.88
N VAL A 302 31.86 3.29 17.31
CA VAL A 302 32.48 4.61 17.57
C VAL A 302 33.51 4.53 18.72
N LEU A 303 33.23 3.76 19.77
CA LEU A 303 34.16 3.53 20.88
C LEU A 303 35.40 2.74 20.46
N MET A 304 35.25 1.71 19.61
CA MET A 304 36.38 0.93 19.09
C MET A 304 37.29 1.75 18.16
N VAL A 305 36.72 2.64 17.33
CA VAL A 305 37.48 3.54 16.45
C VAL A 305 38.24 4.62 17.25
N SER A 306 37.67 5.08 18.38
CA SER A 306 38.34 6.03 19.29
C SER A 306 39.50 5.38 20.08
N SER A 307 39.35 4.10 20.48
CA SER A 307 40.40 3.37 21.21
C SER A 307 41.63 3.05 20.36
N ASN A 308 41.48 2.90 19.04
CA ASN A 308 42.59 2.60 18.11
C ASN A 308 43.42 3.83 17.69
N ARG A 309 43.08 5.05 18.16
CA ARG A 309 43.79 6.29 17.81
C ARG A 309 44.73 6.86 18.90
N ARG A 310 45.03 6.11 19.97
CA ARG A 310 46.14 6.50 20.87
C ARG A 310 47.44 5.83 20.42
N PRO A 311 48.43 6.58 19.92
CA PRO A 311 49.79 6.06 19.82
C PRO A 311 50.32 5.84 21.24
N SER A 312 50.83 4.64 21.47
CA SER A 312 51.56 4.26 22.68
C SER A 312 52.89 5.01 22.73
N GLU A 313 52.92 6.20 23.33
CA GLU A 313 54.18 6.76 23.87
C GLU A 313 54.53 5.96 25.15
N ARG A 314 55.47 5.02 25.02
CA ARG A 314 56.25 4.53 26.17
C ARG A 314 57.56 5.31 26.21
N PRO A 315 58.03 5.78 27.38
CA PRO A 315 59.37 6.33 27.51
C PRO A 315 60.42 5.20 27.42
N PRO A 316 61.67 5.51 27.05
CA PRO A 316 62.74 4.52 26.96
C PRO A 316 63.31 4.22 28.35
N ASP A 317 63.21 2.96 28.77
CA ASP A 317 63.95 2.43 29.91
C ASP A 317 65.43 2.29 29.51
N ASN A 318 66.28 3.09 30.14
CA ASN A 318 67.74 2.97 30.03
C ASN A 318 68.23 1.71 30.76
N GLN A 319 69.04 0.96 30.02
CA GLN A 319 69.84 -0.20 30.45
C GLN A 319 70.88 0.19 31.52
N LEU A 320 71.16 -0.70 32.48
CA LEU A 320 72.42 -1.50 32.53
C LEU A 320 72.58 -2.27 33.87
N LEU A 321 72.72 -3.60 33.71
CA LEU A 321 73.36 -4.65 34.54
C LEU A 321 74.77 -4.27 35.09
N PRO A 322 75.53 -5.10 35.86
CA PRO A 322 75.30 -6.45 36.45
C PRO A 322 75.75 -6.59 37.94
N PRO A 323 75.78 -7.81 38.53
CA PRO A 323 75.95 -8.05 39.98
C PRO A 323 77.38 -8.45 40.36
N GLN A 324 77.81 -8.20 41.60
CA GLN A 324 78.90 -8.98 42.25
C GLN A 324 78.78 -8.97 43.79
N ALA A 325 79.03 -10.16 44.34
CA ALA A 325 79.47 -10.56 45.70
C ALA A 325 78.50 -10.37 46.88
#